data_AF-A0A7Y5SQC4-F1
#
_entry.id   AF-A0A7Y5SQC4-F1
#
_cell.length_a   1.000
_cell.length_b   1.000
_cell.length_c   1.000
_cell.angle_alpha   90.00
_cell.angle_beta   90.00
_cell.angle_gamma   90.00
#
_symmetry.space_group_name_H-M   'P 1'
#
loop_
_entity.id
_entity.type
_entity.pdbx_description
1 polymer ?
#
loop_
_entity_poly.entity_id
_entity_poly.type
_entity_poly.pdbx_seq_one_letter_code
_entity_poly.pdbx_strand_id
1 'polypeptide(L)'
;MTSPYFDKSESAWPGITRRLVRNHPLTPSLLLETATKTWTTLWQTTIGTGATAVHLSDLRVPATVVGYFFEVLFCRELERREPNLWRGSQSKDEKDLVK
;
A
#
# COMPACT_ATOMS: atom_id res chain seq x y z
N MET A 1 20.31 -8.08 -6.37
CA MET A 1 19.57 -9.34 -6.62
C MET A 1 19.39 -9.50 -8.11
N THR A 2 19.64 -10.69 -8.66
CA THR A 2 19.41 -10.97 -10.08
C THR A 2 17.90 -11.02 -10.35
N SER A 3 17.46 -10.35 -11.41
CA SER A 3 16.04 -10.33 -11.79
C SER A 3 15.51 -11.76 -11.96
N PRO A 4 14.30 -12.08 -11.45
CA PRO A 4 13.69 -13.39 -11.67
C PRO A 4 13.37 -13.68 -13.15
N TYR A 5 13.45 -12.66 -14.01
CA TYR A 5 13.29 -12.73 -15.46
C TYR A 5 14.62 -12.78 -16.22
N PHE A 6 15.76 -12.67 -15.53
CA PHE A 6 17.08 -12.66 -16.17
C PHE A 6 17.32 -13.97 -16.93
N ASP A 7 17.75 -13.84 -18.18
CA ASP A 7 18.02 -14.98 -19.09
C ASP A 7 16.81 -15.91 -19.28
N LYS A 8 15.59 -15.35 -19.27
CA LYS A 8 14.34 -16.05 -19.56
C LYS A 8 13.67 -15.42 -20.78
N SER A 9 13.22 -16.27 -21.71
CA SER A 9 12.39 -15.84 -22.83
C SER A 9 11.09 -15.20 -22.34
N GLU A 10 10.57 -14.23 -23.10
CA GLU A 10 9.30 -13.57 -22.79
C GLU A 10 8.14 -14.57 -22.66
N SER A 11 8.17 -15.66 -23.44
CA SER A 11 7.19 -16.75 -23.35
C SER A 11 7.15 -17.44 -21.98
N ALA A 12 8.25 -17.41 -21.22
CA ALA A 12 8.32 -17.97 -19.86
C ALA A 12 7.85 -16.96 -18.79
N TRP A 13 7.78 -15.67 -19.09
CA TRP A 13 7.46 -14.63 -18.12
C TRP A 13 6.10 -14.82 -17.46
N PRO A 14 4.99 -15.16 -18.16
CA PRO A 14 3.71 -15.36 -17.51
C PRO A 14 3.74 -16.46 -16.43
N GLY A 15 4.51 -17.53 -16.67
CA GLY A 15 4.69 -18.60 -15.68
C GLY A 15 5.48 -18.14 -14.46
N ILE A 16 6.55 -17.37 -14.69
CA ILE A 16 7.37 -16.76 -13.64
C ILE A 16 6.53 -15.80 -12.80
N THR A 17 5.80 -14.87 -13.43
CA THR A 17 4.94 -13.90 -12.75
C THR A 17 3.88 -14.58 -11.91
N ARG A 18 3.16 -15.58 -12.45
CA ARG A 18 2.16 -16.33 -11.67
C ARG A 18 2.76 -17.02 -10.45
N ARG A 19 3.97 -17.57 -10.57
CA ARG A 19 4.69 -18.16 -9.44
C ARG A 19 5.06 -17.11 -8.39
N LEU A 20 5.58 -15.95 -8.82
CA LEU A 20 5.93 -14.85 -7.92
C LEU A 20 4.71 -14.33 -7.17
N VAL A 21 3.60 -14.08 -7.86
CA VAL A 21 2.34 -13.62 -7.26
C VAL A 21 1.80 -14.66 -6.26
N ARG A 22 1.82 -15.95 -6.61
CA ARG A 22 1.37 -17.02 -5.71
C ARG A 22 2.24 -17.21 -4.48
N ASN A 23 3.55 -16.98 -4.61
CA ASN A 23 4.50 -17.11 -3.51
C ASN A 23 4.68 -15.79 -2.73
N HIS A 24 3.92 -14.75 -3.09
CA HIS A 24 3.99 -13.48 -2.39
C HIS A 24 3.50 -13.66 -0.95
N PRO A 25 4.24 -13.17 0.07
CA PRO A 25 3.88 -13.43 1.47
C PRO A 25 2.62 -12.69 1.90
N LEU A 26 2.29 -11.57 1.23
CA LEU A 26 1.01 -10.89 1.42
C LEU A 26 -0.04 -11.49 0.50
N THR A 27 -1.15 -11.96 1.09
CA THR A 27 -2.26 -12.54 0.34
C THR A 27 -3.11 -11.44 -0.32
N PRO A 28 -3.78 -11.73 -1.44
CA PRO A 28 -4.71 -10.78 -2.07
C PRO A 28 -5.85 -10.32 -1.14
N SER A 29 -6.35 -11.21 -0.28
CA SER A 29 -7.41 -10.87 0.69
C SER A 29 -6.92 -9.86 1.72
N LEU A 30 -5.72 -10.06 2.28
CA LEU A 30 -5.11 -9.12 3.22
C LEU A 30 -4.96 -7.73 2.58
N LEU A 31 -4.48 -7.66 1.34
CA LEU A 31 -4.32 -6.40 0.62
C LEU A 31 -5.67 -5.70 0.41
N LEU A 32 -6.69 -6.44 -0.03
CA LEU A 32 -8.05 -5.91 -0.24
C LEU A 32 -8.66 -5.38 1.07
N GLU A 33 -8.56 -6.14 2.15
CA GLU A 33 -9.08 -5.74 3.46
C GLU A 33 -8.37 -4.51 4.00
N THR A 34 -7.05 -4.46 3.85
CA THR A 34 -6.23 -3.32 4.27
C THR A 34 -6.61 -2.08 3.46
N ALA A 35 -6.75 -2.20 2.13
CA ALA A 35 -7.15 -1.11 1.26
C ALA A 35 -8.55 -0.58 1.62
N THR A 36 -9.51 -1.49 1.81
CA THR A 36 -10.89 -1.12 2.15
C THR A 36 -10.97 -0.42 3.50
N LYS A 37 -10.25 -0.93 4.50
CA LYS A 37 -10.18 -0.30 5.82
C LYS A 37 -9.52 1.07 5.72
N THR A 38 -8.38 1.18 5.05
CA THR A 38 -7.65 2.45 4.89
C THR A 38 -8.50 3.49 4.19
N TRP A 39 -9.20 3.12 3.11
CA TRP A 39 -10.12 4.01 2.40
C TRP A 39 -11.20 4.55 3.32
N THR A 40 -11.81 3.67 4.12
CA THR A 40 -12.83 4.04 5.09
C THR A 40 -12.27 4.99 6.16
N THR A 41 -11.11 4.67 6.74
CA THR A 41 -10.43 5.50 7.75
C THR A 41 -10.07 6.88 7.20
N LEU A 42 -9.57 6.97 5.96
CA LEU A 42 -9.22 8.23 5.33
C LEU A 42 -10.43 9.17 5.27
N TRP A 43 -11.60 8.67 4.86
CA TRP A 43 -12.80 9.50 4.78
C TRP A 43 -13.47 9.79 6.12
N GLN A 44 -13.12 9.04 7.16
CA GLN A 44 -13.50 9.34 8.55
C GLN A 44 -12.54 10.33 9.23
N THR A 45 -11.45 10.74 8.55
CA THR A 45 -10.43 11.60 9.14
C THR A 45 -10.94 13.03 9.31
N THR A 46 -10.62 13.63 10.47
CA THR A 46 -10.81 15.04 10.78
C THR A 46 -9.46 15.75 10.83
N ILE A 47 -9.36 16.91 10.18
CA ILE A 47 -8.17 17.77 10.20
C ILE A 47 -8.42 18.93 11.16
N GLY A 48 -7.42 19.27 11.97
CA GLY A 48 -7.52 20.36 12.97
C GLY A 48 -8.09 19.88 14.32
N THR A 49 -8.39 20.83 15.20
CA THR A 49 -8.89 20.54 16.57
C THR A 49 -9.93 21.58 17.01
N GLY A 50 -10.83 21.19 17.92
CA GLY A 50 -11.84 22.10 18.47
C GLY A 50 -12.78 22.65 17.40
N ALA A 51 -13.15 23.94 17.52
CA ALA A 51 -14.10 24.59 16.63
C ALA A 51 -13.57 24.83 15.19
N THR A 52 -12.27 24.63 14.95
CA THR A 52 -11.66 24.77 13.62
C THR A 52 -11.47 23.43 12.90
N ALA A 53 -11.93 22.33 13.50
CA ALA A 53 -11.84 21.00 12.93
C ALA A 53 -12.76 20.85 11.70
N VAL A 54 -12.27 20.18 10.66
CA VAL A 54 -13.03 19.93 9.42
C VAL A 54 -12.89 18.46 9.03
N HIS A 55 -13.99 17.83 8.63
CA HIS A 55 -13.93 16.47 8.08
C HIS A 55 -13.32 16.49 6.69
N LEU A 56 -12.41 15.56 6.42
CA LEU A 56 -11.75 15.46 5.11
C LEU A 56 -12.79 15.28 3.98
N SER A 57 -13.90 14.59 4.25
CA SER A 57 -15.02 14.39 3.34
C SER A 57 -15.71 15.69 2.89
N ASP A 58 -15.61 16.76 3.69
CA ASP A 58 -16.29 18.03 3.43
C ASP A 58 -15.42 18.96 2.57
N LEU A 59 -14.16 18.59 2.36
CA LEU A 59 -13.18 19.35 1.60
C LEU A 59 -13.14 18.88 0.14
N ARG A 60 -12.98 19.84 -0.78
CA ARG A 60 -12.63 19.54 -2.17
C ARG A 60 -11.13 19.31 -2.29
N VAL A 61 -10.70 18.12 -1.88
CA VAL A 61 -9.28 17.74 -1.86
C VAL A 61 -8.85 17.24 -3.25
N PRO A 62 -7.71 17.70 -3.79
CA PRO A 62 -7.16 17.14 -5.03
C PRO A 62 -6.91 15.63 -4.92
N ALA A 63 -7.18 14.88 -5.99
CA ALA A 63 -7.00 13.43 -6.02
C ALA A 63 -5.57 12.97 -5.65
N THR A 64 -4.56 13.78 -5.99
CA THR A 64 -3.15 13.53 -5.63
C THR A 64 -2.92 13.55 -4.13
N VAL A 65 -3.58 14.45 -3.40
CA VAL A 65 -3.48 14.55 -1.94
C VAL A 65 -4.21 13.39 -1.28
N VAL A 66 -5.39 13.01 -1.79
CA VAL A 66 -6.11 11.80 -1.34
C VAL A 66 -5.25 10.56 -1.55
N GLY A 67 -4.63 10.41 -2.72
CA GLY A 67 -3.74 9.30 -3.03
C GLY A 67 -2.56 9.22 -2.08
N TYR A 68 -1.91 10.35 -1.80
CA TYR A 68 -0.81 10.43 -0.84
C TYR A 68 -1.23 10.00 0.57
N PHE A 69 -2.35 10.51 1.09
CA PHE A 69 -2.83 10.10 2.41
C PHE A 69 -3.21 8.63 2.45
N PHE A 70 -3.84 8.12 1.39
CA PHE A 70 -4.20 6.72 1.28
C PHE A 70 -2.96 5.82 1.34
N GLU A 71 -1.93 6.11 0.53
CA GLU A 71 -0.67 5.36 0.50
C GLU A 71 -0.03 5.31 1.89
N VAL A 72 0.11 6.47 2.53
CA VAL A 72 0.71 6.58 3.87
C VAL A 72 -0.07 5.78 4.92
N LEU A 73 -1.39 5.88 4.92
CA LEU A 73 -2.24 5.13 5.86
C LEU A 73 -2.26 3.63 5.56
N PHE A 74 -2.22 3.26 4.27
CA PHE A 74 -2.20 1.88 3.82
C PHE A 74 -0.93 1.18 4.28
N CYS A 75 0.23 1.79 4.05
CA CYS A 75 1.51 1.25 4.49
C CYS A 75 1.54 1.08 6.01
N ARG A 76 1.05 2.06 6.78
CA ARG A 76 0.99 1.95 8.25
C ARG A 76 0.04 0.86 8.73
N GLU A 77 -1.14 0.73 8.11
CA GLU A 77 -2.08 -0.32 8.48
C GLU A 77 -1.52 -1.71 8.14
N LEU A 78 -0.80 -1.84 7.02
CA LEU A 78 -0.16 -3.08 6.61
C LEU A 78 1.03 -3.45 7.51
N GLU A 79 1.89 -2.49 7.87
CA GLU A 79 2.96 -2.67 8.87
C GLU A 79 2.40 -3.09 10.23
N ARG A 80 1.27 -2.51 10.65
CA ARG A 80 0.60 -2.86 11.91
C ARG A 80 0.06 -4.28 11.89
N ARG A 81 -0.46 -4.76 10.75
CA ARG A 81 -1.00 -6.12 10.58
C ARG A 81 0.10 -7.16 10.42
N GLU A 82 1.14 -6.85 9.64
CA GLU A 82 2.20 -7.78 9.24
C GLU A 82 3.62 -7.24 9.55
N PRO A 83 3.94 -6.93 10.81
CA PRO A 83 5.19 -6.25 11.18
C PRO A 83 6.47 -7.04 10.86
N ASN A 84 6.34 -8.36 10.69
CA ASN A 84 7.45 -9.25 10.39
C ASN A 84 7.64 -9.50 8.89
N LEU A 85 6.59 -9.31 8.07
CA LEU A 85 6.59 -9.61 6.64
C LEU A 85 6.64 -8.36 5.77
N TRP A 86 6.17 -7.22 6.31
CA TRP A 86 6.12 -5.96 5.59
C TRP A 86 6.86 -4.86 6.35
N ARG A 87 7.57 -4.03 5.60
CA ARG A 87 8.11 -2.75 6.08
C ARG A 87 7.90 -1.72 4.98
N GLY A 88 7.14 -0.68 5.27
CA GLY A 88 6.97 0.47 4.40
C GLY A 88 8.30 1.17 4.13
N SER A 89 8.30 2.00 3.10
CA SER A 89 9.49 2.75 2.66
C SER A 89 10.02 3.67 3.77
N GLN A 90 11.31 3.53 4.14
CA GLN A 90 11.95 4.41 5.14
C GLN A 90 12.65 5.62 4.51
N SER A 91 12.83 5.63 3.18
CA SER A 91 13.36 6.75 2.43
C SER A 91 12.65 6.89 1.08
N LYS A 92 12.82 8.04 0.40
CA LYS A 92 12.28 8.27 -0.95
C LYS A 92 12.89 7.34 -2.01
N ASP A 93 14.05 6.76 -1.70
CA ASP A 93 14.80 5.89 -2.61
C ASP A 93 14.47 4.40 -2.39
N GLU A 94 13.77 4.07 -1.29
CA GLU A 94 13.23 2.75 -1.04
C GLU A 94 11.79 2.68 -1.58
N LYS A 95 11.52 1.65 -2.39
CA LYS A 95 10.15 1.28 -2.75
C LYS A 95 9.79 0.02 -2.00
N ASP A 96 8.79 0.10 -1.13
CA ASP A 96 7.96 -0.99 -0.61
C ASP A 96 8.70 -2.34 -0.50
N LEU A 97 9.38 -2.55 0.62
CA LEU A 97 10.16 -3.77 0.84
C LEU A 97 9.35 -4.81 1.61
N VAL A 98 9.10 -5.92 0.93
CA VAL A 98 8.69 -7.18 1.56
C VAL A 98 9.94 -7.83 2.16
N LYS A 99 9.88 -8.26 3.42
CA LYS A 99 10.99 -8.93 4.11
C LYS A 99 11.09 -10.41 3.75
#